data_AF-A0A9N9PJR3-F1
#
_entry.id   AF-A0A9N9PJR3-F1
#
_cell.length_a   1.000
_cell.length_b   1.000
_cell.length_c   1.000
_cell.angle_alpha   90.00
_cell.angle_beta   90.00
_cell.angle_gamma   90.00
#
_symmetry.space_group_name_H-M   'P 1'
#
loop_
_entity.id
_entity.type
_entity.pdbx_description
1 polymer ?
#
loop_
_entity_poly.entity_id
_entity_poly.type
_entity_poly.pdbx_seq_one_letter_code
_entity_poly.pdbx_strand_id
1 'polypeptide(L)' 'IKPLLDLTCKTVANMIRGKSTDEIRRTFNIENDFTPEEEEQVKCENDWCEER' A
#
# COMPACT_ATOMS: atom_id res chain seq x y z
N ILE A 1 22.83 11.00 8.44
CA ILE A 1 21.60 10.25 8.78
C ILE A 1 20.47 10.48 7.75
N LYS A 2 20.19 11.72 7.32
CA LYS A 2 19.24 12.01 6.21
C LYS A 2 19.41 11.14 4.95
N PRO A 3 20.61 10.95 4.37
CA PRO A 3 20.75 10.15 3.16
C PRO A 3 20.45 8.65 3.36
N LEU A 4 20.67 8.12 4.56
CA LEU A 4 20.34 6.73 4.88
C LEU A 4 18.83 6.56 5.02
N LEU A 5 18.17 7.50 5.70
CA LEU A 5 16.70 7.53 5.81
C LEU A 5 16.06 7.60 4.42
N ASP A 6 16.51 8.53 3.57
CA ASP A 6 15.99 8.69 2.20
C ASP A 6 16.18 7.41 1.36
N LEU A 7 17.33 6.74 1.50
CA LEU A 7 17.59 5.49 0.81
C LEU A 7 16.64 4.37 1.29
N THR A 8 16.49 4.21 2.60
CA THR A 8 15.59 3.20 3.16
C THR A 8 14.13 3.46 2.81
N CYS A 9 13.67 4.72 2.85
CA CYS A 9 12.31 5.10 2.46
C CYS A 9 12.05 4.82 0.98
N LYS A 10 13.02 5.09 0.09
CA LYS A 10 12.91 4.76 -1.34
C LYS A 10 12.80 3.25 -1.57
N THR A 11 13.58 2.45 -0.85
CA THR A 11 13.52 0.99 -0.96
C THR A 11 12.15 0.46 -0.55
N VAL A 12 11.60 0.92 0.58
CA VAL A 12 10.26 0.53 1.02
C VAL A 12 9.19 0.99 0.03
N ALA A 13 9.29 2.22 -0.49
CA ALA A 13 8.37 2.73 -1.51
C ALA A 13 8.40 1.88 -2.80
N ASN A 14 9.58 1.41 -3.21
CA ASN A 14 9.73 0.52 -4.35
C ASN A 14 9.15 -0.88 -4.09
N MET A 15 9.11 -1.34 -2.84
CA MET A 15 8.48 -2.63 -2.48
C MET A 15 6.94 -2.57 -2.50
N ILE A 16 6.37 -1.38 -2.37
CA ILE A 16 4.92 -1.13 -2.36
C ILE A 16 4.40 -0.81 -3.77
N ARG A 17 5.21 -0.14 -4.60
CA ARG A 17 4.83 0.29 -5.94
C ARG A 17 4.41 -0.89 -6.82
N GLY A 18 3.19 -0.83 -7.37
CA GLY A 18 2.66 -1.80 -8.34
C GLY A 18 2.22 -3.13 -7.75
N LYS A 19 2.24 -3.30 -6.42
CA LYS A 19 1.62 -4.44 -5.73
C LYS A 19 0.17 -4.12 -5.39
N SER A 20 -0.67 -5.15 -5.34
CA SER A 20 -2.03 -4.99 -4.84
C SER A 20 -2.05 -4.77 -3.31
N THR A 21 -3.14 -4.21 -2.80
CA THR A 21 -3.35 -4.00 -1.36
C THR A 21 -3.19 -5.30 -0.57
N ASP A 22 -3.68 -6.42 -1.09
CA ASP A 22 -3.54 -7.75 -0.48
C ASP A 22 -2.09 -8.24 -0.43
N GLU A 23 -1.31 -8.02 -1.49
CA GLU A 23 0.10 -8.40 -1.54
C GLU A 23 0.95 -7.55 -0.59
N ILE A 24 0.63 -6.25 -0.48
CA ILE A 24 1.27 -5.34 0.47
C ILE A 24 0.98 -5.81 1.89
N ARG A 25 -0.29 -6.07 2.24
CA ARG A 25 -0.69 -6.56 3.57
C ARG A 25 0.05 -7.84 3.94
N ARG A 26 0.15 -8.81 3.01
CA ARG A 26 0.92 -10.05 3.22
C ARG A 26 2.42 -9.81 3.39
N THR A 27 3.02 -8.96 2.55
CA THR A 27 4.47 -8.70 2.58
C THR A 27 4.90 -8.02 3.89
N PHE A 28 4.08 -7.09 4.39
CA PHE A 28 4.36 -6.34 5.62
C PHE A 28 3.71 -6.96 6.86
N ASN A 29 3.04 -8.10 6.71
CA ASN A 29 2.33 -8.81 7.78
C ASN A 29 1.34 -7.89 8.53
N ILE A 30 0.60 -7.08 7.77
CA ILE A 30 -0.41 -6.14 8.26
C ILE A 30 -1.76 -6.86 8.26
N GLU A 31 -2.44 -6.86 9.40
CA GLU A 31 -3.81 -7.36 9.53
C GLU A 31 -4.80 -6.43 8.81
N ASN A 32 -5.76 -7.00 8.09
CA ASN A 32 -6.82 -6.20 7.48
C ASN A 32 -7.83 -5.83 8.57
N ASP A 33 -7.80 -4.59 9.03
CA ASP A 33 -8.69 -4.04 10.04
C ASP A 33 -9.96 -3.42 9.45
N PHE A 34 -10.10 -3.40 8.12
CA PHE A 34 -11.30 -2.94 7.44
C PHE A 34 -12.39 -4.01 7.49
N THR A 35 -13.63 -3.57 7.74
CA THR A 35 -14.81 -4.40 7.45
C THR A 35 -14.99 -4.54 5.93
N PRO A 36 -15.67 -5.59 5.44
CA PRO A 36 -15.86 -5.81 4.00
C PRO A 36 -16.52 -4.62 3.29
N GLU A 37 -17.44 -3.94 3.97
CA GLU A 37 -18.14 -2.75 3.46
C GLU A 37 -17.23 -1.52 3.38
N GLU A 38 -16.35 -1.32 4.37
CA GLU A 38 -15.35 -0.25 4.34
C GLU A 38 -14.27 -0.53 3.28
N GLU A 39 -13.87 -1.79 3.09
CA GLU A 39 -12.89 -2.16 2.07
C GLU A 39 -13.45 -1.95 0.65
N GLU A 40 -14.73 -2.27 0.41
CA GLU A 40 -15.39 -1.97 -0.87
C GLU A 40 -15.54 -0.46 -1.10
N GLN A 41 -15.89 0.29 -0.06
CA GLN A 41 -15.95 1.75 -0.17
C GLN A 41 -14.58 2.35 -0.48
N VAL A 42 -13.52 1.91 0.22
CA VAL A 42 -12.15 2.38 -0.02
C VAL A 42 -11.65 1.97 -1.40
N LYS A 43 -12.02 0.77 -1.92
CA LYS A 43 -11.72 0.38 -3.30
C LYS A 43 -12.42 1.28 -4.30
N CYS A 44 -13.74 1.48 -4.16
CA CYS A 44 -14.52 2.36 -5.02
C CYS A 44 -14.00 3.81 -4.99
N GLU A 45 -13.63 4.31 -3.81
CA GLU A 45 -13.01 5.63 -3.64
C GLU A 45 -11.59 5.72 -4.19
N ASN A 46 -10.85 4.62 -4.37
CA ASN A 46 -9.50 4.59 -4.93
C ASN A 46 -9.45 4.10 -6.39
N ASP A 47 -10.58 3.70 -7.00
CA ASP A 47 -10.64 3.24 -8.39
C ASP A 47 -10.09 4.29 -9.38
N TRP A 48 -10.23 5.59 -9.10
CA TRP A 48 -9.64 6.67 -9.92
C TRP A 48 -8.11 6.69 -9.93
N CYS A 49 -7.47 6.01 -8.96
CA CYS A 49 -6.03 5.95 -8.78
C CYS A 49 -5.40 4.76 -9.54
N GLU A 50 -6.20 3.76 -9.94
CA GLU A 50 -5.74 2.63 -10.75
C GLU A 50 -5.64 2.95 -12.25
N GLU A 51 -6.15 4.11 -12.70
CA GLU A 51 -6.24 4.50 -14.12
C GLU A 51 -5.04 5.31 -14.68
N ARG A 52 -3.82 5.20 -14.11
CA ARG A 52 -2.63 5.92 -14.63
C ARG A 52 -1.33 5.11 -14.70
#